data_AF-A0A1Y1QHJ4-F1
#
_entry.id   AF-A0A1Y1QHJ4-F1
#
_cell.length_a   1.000
_cell.length_b   1.000
_cell.length_c   1.000
_cell.angle_alpha   90.00
_cell.angle_beta   90.00
_cell.angle_gamma   90.00
#
_symmetry.space_group_name_H-M   'P 1'
#
loop_
_entity.id
_entity.type
_entity.pdbx_description
1 polymer ?
#
loop_
_entity_poly.entity_id
_entity_poly.type
_entity_poly.pdbx_seq_one_letter_code
_entity_poly.pdbx_strand_id
1 'polypeptide(L)'
;MRESLVKTGHVDVMIDIRGNFFYTRTVPCQLWFFDKAKPAHLRDKVLMLDARHVYRKVTRKIYDFSPEQQQNLTAVVWLYRGENERFVELVQEYVERCLEAAKGCKVAEAISAEPIPDVIAAFLELDTAVALFVKDLELKAGEDAAAVRAYYEFWNAVGLVRDGWAGLQQLTADLQKWWNQYPFETAEQLLSFVSEDVCLRNLADASRDLVKDIDLAYKLATRVLDECEAAGAKDSALWDGAVISGSRRTSLKKVADEARQVAIEQLKQVRYGYKQAHWLLSRFPEGKYRDVEGLVKLVDVAALAAADWSLTPGRYVGVAAKEVDEDFDFEETLRDIHIELDGLNQEAVTLAAQIAQNFKGLGL
;
A
#
# COMPACT_ATOMS: atom_id res chain seq x y z
N MET A 1 -40.19 14.49 3.63
CA MET A 1 -39.05 15.12 2.93
C MET A 1 -38.38 14.18 1.94
N ARG A 2 -37.74 13.06 2.36
CA ARG A 2 -37.03 12.14 1.44
C ARG A 2 -37.91 11.62 0.30
N GLU A 3 -39.12 11.15 0.62
CA GLU A 3 -40.12 10.76 -0.36
C GLU A 3 -40.37 11.84 -1.42
N SER A 4 -40.60 13.08 -0.98
CA SER A 4 -40.84 14.21 -1.87
C SER A 4 -39.65 14.48 -2.80
N LEU A 5 -38.42 14.36 -2.30
CA LEU A 5 -37.20 14.51 -3.11
C LEU A 5 -37.07 13.39 -4.14
N VAL A 6 -37.26 12.13 -3.75
CA VAL A 6 -37.19 10.98 -4.65
C VAL A 6 -38.24 11.11 -5.76
N LYS A 7 -39.47 11.51 -5.42
CA LYS A 7 -40.56 11.72 -6.39
C LYS A 7 -40.28 12.83 -7.41
N THR A 8 -39.30 13.71 -7.17
CA THR A 8 -38.87 14.68 -8.21
C THR A 8 -38.11 14.02 -9.37
N GLY A 9 -37.53 12.83 -9.13
CA GLY A 9 -36.64 12.15 -10.07
C GLY A 9 -35.24 12.77 -10.16
N HIS A 10 -34.89 13.70 -9.27
CA HIS A 10 -33.62 14.42 -9.31
C HIS A 10 -32.55 13.87 -8.36
N VAL A 11 -32.88 12.92 -7.48
CA VAL A 11 -31.86 12.26 -6.65
C VAL A 11 -31.04 11.36 -7.57
N ASP A 12 -29.74 11.65 -7.72
CA ASP A 12 -28.88 10.95 -8.68
C ASP A 12 -28.06 9.86 -7.99
N VAL A 13 -27.14 10.28 -7.12
CA VAL A 13 -26.19 9.41 -6.42
C VAL A 13 -26.21 9.69 -4.94
N MET A 14 -26.22 8.63 -4.14
CA MET A 14 -26.09 8.65 -2.70
C MET A 14 -24.81 7.92 -2.33
N ILE A 15 -23.90 8.57 -1.58
CA ILE A 15 -22.62 7.97 -1.18
C ILE A 15 -22.50 7.95 0.34
N ASP A 16 -22.48 6.76 0.94
CA ASP A 16 -22.17 6.60 2.37
C ASP A 16 -20.66 6.59 2.59
N ILE A 17 -20.19 7.42 3.52
CA ILE A 17 -18.78 7.50 3.93
C ILE A 17 -18.69 7.21 5.43
N ARG A 18 -17.66 6.46 5.81
CA ARG A 18 -17.45 6.08 7.20
C ARG A 18 -17.11 7.29 8.09
N GLY A 19 -17.16 7.08 9.40
CA GLY A 19 -16.70 8.08 10.36
C GLY A 19 -15.21 8.39 10.22
N ASN A 20 -14.77 9.44 10.92
CA ASN A 20 -13.37 9.87 11.00
C ASN A 20 -12.78 10.41 9.68
N PHE A 21 -13.63 10.87 8.75
CA PHE A 21 -13.23 11.66 7.57
C PHE A 21 -13.18 13.18 7.83
N PHE A 22 -13.74 13.65 8.95
CA PHE A 22 -13.64 15.05 9.36
C PHE A 22 -12.55 15.23 10.42
N TYR A 23 -11.77 16.31 10.28
CA TYR A 23 -10.74 16.66 11.26
C TYR A 23 -11.28 16.96 12.66
N THR A 24 -12.53 17.40 12.78
CA THR A 24 -13.12 17.90 14.04
C THR A 24 -14.21 17.00 14.62
N ARG A 25 -14.69 15.99 13.88
CA ARG A 25 -15.81 15.13 14.29
C ARG A 25 -15.61 13.70 13.80
N THR A 26 -15.98 12.73 14.63
CA THR A 26 -15.83 11.30 14.34
C THR A 26 -17.03 10.68 13.63
N VAL A 27 -18.05 11.48 13.31
CA VAL A 27 -19.31 11.01 12.71
C VAL A 27 -19.13 10.61 11.25
N PRO A 28 -19.88 9.58 10.77
CA PRO A 28 -19.98 9.30 9.34
C PRO A 28 -20.71 10.44 8.62
N CYS A 29 -20.52 10.53 7.31
CA CYS A 29 -21.28 11.43 6.46
C CYS A 29 -21.81 10.73 5.21
N GLN A 30 -22.74 11.41 4.56
CA GLN A 30 -23.32 10.97 3.32
C GLN A 30 -23.25 12.12 2.31
N LEU A 31 -22.78 11.85 1.10
CA LEU A 31 -22.82 12.79 -0.01
C LEU A 31 -24.09 12.56 -0.83
N TRP A 32 -24.80 13.65 -1.12
CA TRP A 32 -26.06 13.65 -1.86
C TRP A 32 -25.84 14.40 -3.17
N PHE A 33 -25.94 13.71 -4.29
CA PHE A 33 -25.86 14.31 -5.62
C PHE A 33 -27.26 14.42 -6.22
N PHE A 34 -27.58 15.60 -6.72
CA PHE A 34 -28.84 15.88 -7.39
C PHE A 34 -28.58 16.31 -8.84
N ASP A 35 -29.35 15.77 -9.76
CA ASP A 35 -29.28 16.11 -11.18
C ASP A 35 -30.69 16.34 -11.74
N LYS A 36 -30.98 17.57 -12.18
CA LYS A 36 -32.25 17.90 -12.85
C LYS A 36 -32.27 17.43 -14.31
N ALA A 37 -31.11 17.26 -14.92
CA ALA A 37 -30.91 16.81 -16.29
C ALA A 37 -30.73 15.29 -16.41
N LYS A 38 -31.08 14.55 -15.35
CA LYS A 38 -30.98 13.10 -15.30
C LYS A 38 -31.64 12.43 -16.52
N PRO A 39 -30.95 11.54 -17.25
CA PRO A 39 -31.49 10.85 -18.42
C PRO A 39 -32.81 10.14 -18.11
N ALA A 40 -33.72 10.09 -19.08
CA ALA A 40 -35.06 9.54 -18.90
C ALA A 40 -35.05 8.11 -18.34
N HIS A 41 -34.13 7.27 -18.80
CA HIS A 41 -33.99 5.87 -18.38
C HIS A 41 -33.41 5.68 -16.96
N LEU A 42 -32.92 6.75 -16.32
CA LEU A 42 -32.39 6.73 -14.94
C LEU A 42 -33.27 7.54 -13.98
N ARG A 43 -34.32 8.20 -14.48
CA ARG A 43 -35.13 9.17 -13.72
C ARG A 43 -35.90 8.54 -12.56
N ASP A 44 -36.20 7.26 -12.66
CA ASP A 44 -36.85 6.42 -11.65
C ASP A 44 -35.86 5.56 -10.84
N LYS A 45 -34.56 5.86 -10.92
CA LYS A 45 -33.50 5.12 -10.23
C LYS A 45 -32.65 6.04 -9.38
N VAL A 46 -31.90 5.49 -8.42
CA VAL A 46 -30.89 6.19 -7.62
C VAL A 46 -29.69 5.27 -7.49
N LEU A 47 -28.48 5.77 -7.76
CA LEU A 47 -27.26 5.02 -7.54
C LEU A 47 -26.89 5.07 -6.05
N MET A 48 -26.88 3.91 -5.40
CA MET A 48 -26.51 3.74 -4.01
C MET A 48 -25.09 3.23 -3.92
N LEU A 49 -24.15 4.08 -3.51
CA LEU A 49 -22.72 3.75 -3.38
C LEU A 49 -22.31 3.75 -1.90
N ASP A 50 -21.78 2.64 -1.42
CA ASP A 50 -21.29 2.49 -0.06
C ASP A 50 -19.75 2.53 -0.04
N ALA A 51 -19.21 3.71 0.24
CA ALA A 51 -17.77 3.93 0.33
C ALA A 51 -17.22 3.75 1.75
N ARG A 52 -18.00 3.20 2.70
CA ARG A 52 -17.57 3.03 4.09
C ARG A 52 -16.36 2.10 4.26
N HIS A 53 -16.09 1.25 3.26
CA HIS A 53 -14.96 0.32 3.24
C HIS A 53 -13.82 0.75 2.32
N VAL A 54 -13.94 1.89 1.63
CA VAL A 54 -12.88 2.45 0.78
C VAL A 54 -12.24 3.61 1.53
N TYR A 55 -11.01 3.46 2.01
CA TYR A 55 -10.29 4.54 2.70
C TYR A 55 -8.80 4.21 2.83
N ARG A 56 -7.98 5.22 3.10
CA ARG A 56 -6.65 5.02 3.70
C ARG A 56 -6.61 5.66 5.08
N LYS A 57 -5.73 5.14 5.93
CA LYS A 57 -5.47 5.68 7.27
C LYS A 57 -4.39 6.75 7.14
N VAL A 58 -4.75 8.03 7.34
CA VAL A 58 -3.77 9.14 7.33
C VAL A 58 -3.13 9.29 8.69
N THR A 59 -3.95 9.23 9.72
CA THR A 59 -3.50 9.17 11.12
C THR A 59 -4.34 8.13 11.83
N ARG A 60 -4.05 7.89 13.11
CA ARG A 60 -4.91 7.07 13.97
C ARG A 60 -6.39 7.43 13.90
N LYS A 61 -6.69 8.74 13.90
CA LYS A 61 -8.05 9.25 14.06
C LYS A 61 -8.64 9.79 12.76
N ILE A 62 -7.84 9.89 11.70
CA ILE A 62 -8.22 10.54 10.44
C ILE A 62 -8.01 9.57 9.29
N TYR A 63 -9.07 9.41 8.52
CA TYR A 63 -9.06 8.71 7.25
C TYR A 63 -9.41 9.70 6.13
N ASP A 64 -8.90 9.42 4.94
CA ASP A 64 -9.30 10.10 3.72
C ASP A 64 -9.37 9.07 2.58
N PHE A 65 -9.66 9.56 1.38
CA PHE A 65 -9.43 8.82 0.16
C PHE A 65 -8.04 9.17 -0.36
N SER A 66 -7.27 8.18 -0.81
CA SER A 66 -6.19 8.47 -1.75
C SER A 66 -6.76 9.03 -3.06
N PRO A 67 -5.95 9.75 -3.86
CA PRO A 67 -6.38 10.19 -5.19
C PRO A 67 -6.95 9.04 -6.03
N GLU A 68 -6.35 7.85 -5.96
CA GLU A 68 -6.79 6.67 -6.70
C GLU A 68 -8.10 6.09 -6.14
N GLN A 69 -8.28 6.05 -4.82
CA GLN A 69 -9.55 5.64 -4.22
C GLN A 69 -10.69 6.57 -4.64
N GLN A 70 -10.43 7.88 -4.69
CA GLN A 70 -11.41 8.85 -5.17
C GLN A 70 -11.71 8.65 -6.66
N GLN A 71 -10.69 8.45 -7.49
CA GLN A 71 -10.84 8.14 -8.92
C GLN A 71 -11.64 6.86 -9.13
N ASN A 72 -11.36 5.80 -8.37
CA ASN A 72 -12.07 4.53 -8.42
C ASN A 72 -13.57 4.68 -8.11
N LEU A 73 -13.92 5.38 -7.03
CA LEU A 73 -15.31 5.68 -6.70
C LEU A 73 -15.98 6.53 -7.79
N THR A 74 -15.23 7.46 -8.39
CA THR A 74 -15.72 8.28 -9.51
C THR A 74 -15.97 7.43 -10.75
N ALA A 75 -15.12 6.44 -11.03
CA ALA A 75 -15.26 5.53 -12.15
C ALA A 75 -16.53 4.67 -12.07
N VAL A 76 -16.98 4.31 -10.86
CA VAL A 76 -18.30 3.66 -10.68
C VAL A 76 -19.43 4.55 -11.18
N VAL A 77 -19.35 5.86 -10.94
CA VAL A 77 -20.34 6.84 -11.43
C VAL A 77 -20.24 7.03 -12.95
N TRP A 78 -19.04 7.01 -13.53
CA TRP A 78 -18.84 7.03 -14.98
C TRP A 78 -19.53 5.84 -15.65
N LEU A 79 -19.30 4.64 -15.14
CA LEU A 79 -19.95 3.42 -15.65
C LEU A 79 -21.48 3.50 -15.55
N TYR A 80 -22.00 4.00 -14.43
CA TYR A 80 -23.44 4.26 -14.26
C TYR A 80 -24.00 5.23 -15.32
N ARG A 81 -23.19 6.20 -15.76
CA ARG A 81 -23.54 7.19 -16.79
C ARG A 81 -23.28 6.74 -18.22
N GLY A 82 -22.69 5.55 -18.42
CA GLY A 82 -22.28 5.05 -19.73
C GLY A 82 -21.00 5.69 -20.28
N GLU A 83 -20.19 6.32 -19.41
CA GLU A 83 -18.90 6.91 -19.76
C GLU A 83 -17.77 5.85 -19.73
N ASN A 84 -17.97 4.75 -20.46
CA ASN A 84 -17.09 3.56 -20.40
C ASN A 84 -15.65 3.85 -20.87
N GLU A 85 -15.48 4.78 -21.81
CA GLU A 85 -14.15 5.18 -22.34
C GLU A 85 -13.26 5.74 -21.22
N ARG A 86 -13.81 6.58 -20.33
CA ARG A 86 -13.08 7.14 -19.18
C ARG A 86 -12.65 6.09 -18.17
N PHE A 87 -13.43 5.02 -18.03
CA PHE A 87 -13.07 3.88 -17.19
C PHE A 87 -11.85 3.14 -17.78
N VAL A 88 -11.87 2.88 -19.09
CA VAL A 88 -10.75 2.24 -19.80
C VAL A 88 -9.48 3.10 -19.68
N GLU A 89 -9.58 4.41 -19.94
CA GLU A 89 -8.47 5.36 -19.81
C GLU A 89 -7.86 5.34 -18.40
N LEU A 90 -8.69 5.37 -17.35
CA LEU A 90 -8.21 5.33 -15.97
C LEU A 90 -7.47 4.03 -15.64
N VAL A 91 -7.95 2.90 -16.14
CA VAL A 91 -7.28 1.61 -15.92
C VAL A 91 -5.96 1.57 -16.69
N GLN A 92 -5.89 2.11 -17.91
CA GLN A 92 -4.64 2.28 -18.66
C GLN A 92 -3.65 3.14 -17.87
N GLU A 93 -4.08 4.27 -17.30
CA GLU A 93 -3.22 5.11 -16.45
C GLU A 93 -2.64 4.32 -15.26
N TYR A 94 -3.41 3.43 -14.63
CA TYR A 94 -2.90 2.60 -13.53
C TYR A 94 -1.88 1.56 -13.98
N VAL A 95 -2.06 0.97 -15.16
CA VAL A 95 -1.07 0.08 -15.77
C VAL A 95 0.22 0.84 -16.06
N GLU A 96 0.13 2.02 -16.67
CA GLU A 96 1.29 2.85 -16.99
C GLU A 96 2.04 3.29 -15.73
N ARG A 97 1.32 3.69 -14.68
CA ARG A 97 1.94 4.01 -13.38
C ARG A 97 2.66 2.81 -12.77
N CYS A 98 2.11 1.61 -12.90
CA CYS A 98 2.76 0.39 -12.44
C CYS A 98 4.08 0.14 -13.18
N LEU A 99 4.08 0.26 -14.52
CA LEU A 99 5.28 0.11 -15.34
C LEU A 99 6.32 1.20 -15.05
N GLU A 100 5.88 2.43 -14.84
CA GLU A 100 6.76 3.54 -14.50
C GLU A 100 7.40 3.35 -13.12
N ALA A 101 6.62 2.94 -12.12
CA ALA A 101 7.17 2.58 -10.82
C ALA A 101 8.16 1.41 -10.91
N ALA A 102 7.92 0.44 -11.78
CA ALA A 102 8.84 -0.69 -11.95
C ALA A 102 10.17 -0.26 -12.58
N LYS A 103 10.13 0.65 -13.57
CA LYS A 103 11.36 1.30 -14.09
C LYS A 103 12.06 2.12 -13.01
N GLY A 104 11.28 2.81 -12.18
CA GLY A 104 11.75 3.58 -11.03
C GLY A 104 12.58 2.76 -10.04
N CYS A 105 12.38 1.44 -9.97
CA CYS A 105 13.22 0.54 -9.16
C CYS A 105 14.69 0.54 -9.61
N LYS A 106 14.95 0.80 -10.90
CA LYS A 106 16.31 0.97 -11.43
C LYS A 106 16.83 2.39 -11.18
N VAL A 107 16.06 3.38 -11.58
CA VAL A 107 16.40 4.81 -11.47
C VAL A 107 15.12 5.59 -11.21
N ALA A 108 15.03 6.25 -10.06
CA ALA A 108 13.92 7.10 -9.69
C ALA A 108 14.34 8.57 -9.74
N GLU A 109 14.15 9.22 -10.89
CA GLU A 109 14.57 10.61 -11.13
C GLU A 109 13.96 11.60 -10.12
N ALA A 110 12.70 11.37 -9.71
CA ALA A 110 11.99 12.23 -8.77
C ALA A 110 12.67 12.36 -7.40
N ILE A 111 13.42 11.35 -6.99
CA ILE A 111 14.15 11.32 -5.71
C ILE A 111 15.68 11.25 -5.91
N SER A 112 16.15 11.32 -7.16
CA SER A 112 17.56 11.21 -7.53
C SER A 112 18.26 10.01 -6.90
N ALA A 113 17.63 8.83 -6.97
CA ALA A 113 18.14 7.59 -6.39
C ALA A 113 18.09 6.44 -7.41
N GLU A 114 18.85 5.38 -7.14
CA GLU A 114 18.77 4.10 -7.84
C GLU A 114 18.27 3.05 -6.83
N PRO A 115 16.96 2.95 -6.56
CA PRO A 115 16.46 2.31 -5.34
C PRO A 115 16.97 0.88 -5.10
N ILE A 116 16.89 0.00 -6.10
CA ILE A 116 17.37 -1.38 -5.98
C ILE A 116 18.91 -1.48 -6.11
N PRO A 117 19.57 -0.81 -7.08
CA PRO A 117 21.03 -0.77 -7.12
C PRO A 117 21.69 -0.26 -5.84
N ASP A 118 21.15 0.81 -5.23
CA ASP A 118 21.69 1.44 -4.03
C ASP A 118 21.63 0.50 -2.81
N VAL A 119 20.51 -0.21 -2.61
CA VAL A 119 20.42 -1.17 -1.48
C VAL A 119 21.33 -2.38 -1.69
N ILE A 120 21.47 -2.86 -2.93
CA ILE A 120 22.43 -3.93 -3.26
C ILE A 120 23.85 -3.43 -2.98
N ALA A 121 24.21 -2.23 -3.43
CA ALA A 121 25.52 -1.63 -3.18
C ALA A 121 25.80 -1.50 -1.68
N ALA A 122 24.83 -1.05 -0.89
CA ALA A 122 24.96 -0.94 0.55
C ALA A 122 25.21 -2.30 1.24
N PHE A 123 24.58 -3.38 0.76
CA PHE A 123 24.87 -4.74 1.23
C PHE A 123 26.30 -5.21 0.88
N LEU A 124 26.79 -4.87 -0.31
CA LEU A 124 28.17 -5.18 -0.74
C LEU A 124 29.21 -4.39 0.07
N GLU A 125 28.92 -3.14 0.41
CA GLU A 125 29.79 -2.34 1.27
C GLU A 125 29.84 -2.88 2.70
N LEU A 126 28.69 -3.28 3.25
CA LEU A 126 28.62 -3.96 4.55
C LEU A 126 29.44 -5.24 4.54
N ASP A 127 29.29 -6.08 3.51
CA ASP A 127 30.12 -7.27 3.34
C ASP A 127 31.61 -6.94 3.35
N THR A 128 32.04 -5.97 2.54
CA THR A 128 33.44 -5.57 2.42
C THR A 128 34.02 -5.21 3.79
N ALA A 129 33.23 -4.58 4.66
CA ALA A 129 33.64 -4.19 5.99
C ALA A 129 33.71 -5.36 7.00
N VAL A 130 32.94 -6.44 6.82
CA VAL A 130 32.88 -7.56 7.78
C VAL A 130 33.61 -8.82 7.33
N ALA A 131 33.80 -9.02 6.02
CA ALA A 131 34.24 -10.28 5.43
C ALA A 131 35.61 -10.75 5.96
N LEU A 132 36.56 -9.82 6.16
CA LEU A 132 37.88 -10.16 6.68
C LEU A 132 37.83 -10.69 8.10
N PHE A 133 37.01 -10.08 8.96
CA PHE A 133 36.80 -10.54 10.32
C PHE A 133 36.12 -11.91 10.34
N VAL A 134 35.04 -12.09 9.57
CA VAL A 134 34.32 -13.37 9.50
C VAL A 134 35.23 -14.49 9.00
N LYS A 135 36.05 -14.24 7.98
CA LYS A 135 37.02 -15.22 7.47
C LYS A 135 38.08 -15.60 8.50
N ASP A 136 38.61 -14.64 9.25
CA ASP A 136 39.55 -14.92 10.34
C ASP A 136 38.88 -15.74 11.47
N LEU A 137 37.63 -15.42 11.78
CA LEU A 137 36.83 -16.16 12.76
C LEU A 137 36.56 -17.60 12.29
N GLU A 138 36.18 -17.81 11.03
CA GLU A 138 35.96 -19.13 10.44
C GLU A 138 37.22 -20.00 10.52
N LEU A 139 38.40 -19.44 10.24
CA LEU A 139 39.68 -20.16 10.36
C LEU A 139 40.00 -20.57 11.81
N LYS A 140 39.55 -19.78 12.81
CA LYS A 140 39.85 -20.00 14.23
C LYS A 140 38.81 -20.86 14.95
N ALA A 141 37.53 -20.69 14.61
CA ALA A 141 36.39 -21.23 15.34
C ALA A 141 35.55 -22.22 14.49
N GLY A 142 35.83 -22.35 13.19
CA GLY A 142 35.13 -23.23 12.26
C GLY A 142 33.84 -22.62 11.68
N GLU A 143 33.29 -23.33 10.68
CA GLU A 143 32.09 -22.92 9.92
C GLU A 143 30.82 -22.83 10.79
N ASP A 144 30.76 -23.57 11.90
CA ASP A 144 29.61 -23.60 12.82
C ASP A 144 29.52 -22.39 13.76
N ALA A 145 30.54 -21.53 13.77
CA ALA A 145 30.53 -20.30 14.56
C ALA A 145 29.30 -19.44 14.18
N ALA A 146 28.62 -18.87 15.19
CA ALA A 146 27.34 -18.19 14.99
C ALA A 146 27.43 -17.04 13.97
N ALA A 147 28.48 -16.22 14.05
CA ALA A 147 28.72 -15.13 13.10
C ALA A 147 29.02 -15.61 11.67
N VAL A 148 29.71 -16.76 11.51
CA VAL A 148 30.02 -17.35 10.21
C VAL A 148 28.74 -17.88 9.54
N ARG A 149 27.90 -18.62 10.30
CA ARG A 149 26.59 -19.07 9.81
C ARG A 149 25.68 -17.89 9.44
N ALA A 150 25.59 -16.89 10.31
CA ALA A 150 24.81 -15.68 10.03
C ALA A 150 25.28 -14.98 8.74
N TYR A 151 26.59 -14.96 8.49
CA TYR A 151 27.18 -14.37 7.29
C TYR A 151 26.82 -15.12 6.01
N TYR A 152 26.85 -16.46 6.02
CA TYR A 152 26.37 -17.26 4.88
C TYR A 152 24.87 -17.11 4.65
N GLU A 153 24.06 -17.07 5.71
CA GLU A 153 22.62 -16.80 5.61
C GLU A 153 22.35 -15.43 4.98
N PHE A 154 23.06 -14.39 5.42
CA PHE A 154 23.00 -13.05 4.85
C PHE A 154 23.32 -13.07 3.35
N TRP A 155 24.41 -13.72 2.95
CA TRP A 155 24.82 -13.76 1.55
C TRP A 155 23.88 -14.57 0.65
N ASN A 156 23.27 -15.63 1.18
CA ASN A 156 22.20 -16.34 0.49
C ASN A 156 21.00 -15.41 0.25
N ALA A 157 20.61 -14.61 1.24
CA ALA A 157 19.53 -13.64 1.09
C ALA A 157 19.88 -12.52 0.09
N VAL A 158 21.12 -12.02 0.08
CA VAL A 158 21.59 -11.07 -0.95
C VAL A 158 21.56 -11.70 -2.34
N GLY A 159 21.85 -13.00 -2.46
CA GLY A 159 21.67 -13.76 -3.71
C GLY A 159 20.22 -13.71 -4.20
N LEU A 160 19.26 -13.99 -3.32
CA LEU A 160 17.82 -13.89 -3.63
C LEU A 160 17.41 -12.49 -4.08
N VAL A 161 17.90 -11.43 -3.39
CA VAL A 161 17.65 -10.04 -3.80
C VAL A 161 18.15 -9.77 -5.22
N ARG A 162 19.35 -10.25 -5.57
CA ARG A 162 19.94 -10.05 -6.90
C ARG A 162 19.19 -10.82 -8.00
N ASP A 163 18.80 -12.05 -7.72
CA ASP A 163 18.03 -12.89 -8.65
C ASP A 163 16.62 -12.32 -8.84
N GLY A 164 15.96 -11.92 -7.75
CA GLY A 164 14.67 -11.25 -7.77
C GLY A 164 14.71 -9.92 -8.53
N TRP A 165 15.78 -9.14 -8.36
CA TRP A 165 16.00 -7.92 -9.13
C TRP A 165 16.13 -8.21 -10.63
N ALA A 166 16.97 -9.17 -11.02
CA ALA A 166 17.12 -9.55 -12.42
C ALA A 166 15.80 -10.04 -13.03
N GLY A 167 15.03 -10.82 -12.28
CA GLY A 167 13.69 -11.27 -12.68
C GLY A 167 12.71 -10.10 -12.86
N LEU A 168 12.67 -9.16 -11.92
CA LEU A 168 11.82 -7.96 -11.99
C LEU A 168 12.16 -7.10 -13.21
N GLN A 169 13.46 -6.91 -13.52
CA GLN A 169 13.89 -6.18 -14.70
C GLN A 169 13.43 -6.84 -15.99
N GLN A 170 13.55 -8.16 -16.09
CA GLN A 170 13.10 -8.92 -17.25
C GLN A 170 11.58 -8.81 -17.42
N LEU A 171 10.81 -9.03 -16.35
CA LEU A 171 9.35 -8.88 -16.36
C LEU A 171 8.92 -7.47 -16.77
N THR A 172 9.60 -6.44 -16.26
CA THR A 172 9.32 -5.03 -16.60
C THR A 172 9.55 -4.79 -18.10
N ALA A 173 10.65 -5.29 -18.65
CA ALA A 173 10.97 -5.13 -20.08
C ALA A 173 9.95 -5.86 -20.97
N ASP A 174 9.58 -7.08 -20.61
CA ASP A 174 8.60 -7.89 -21.37
C ASP A 174 7.21 -7.26 -21.33
N LEU A 175 6.73 -6.85 -20.15
CA LEU A 175 5.43 -6.18 -20.01
C LEU A 175 5.40 -4.85 -20.73
N GLN A 176 6.46 -4.03 -20.66
CA GLN A 176 6.53 -2.78 -21.41
C GLN A 176 6.47 -3.02 -22.93
N LYS A 177 7.12 -4.09 -23.41
CA LYS A 177 7.06 -4.47 -24.82
C LYS A 177 5.65 -4.87 -25.24
N TRP A 178 4.95 -5.69 -24.45
CA TRP A 178 3.55 -6.05 -24.75
C TRP A 178 2.59 -4.87 -24.63
N TRP A 179 2.78 -4.02 -23.63
CA TRP A 179 1.98 -2.80 -23.46
C TRP A 179 2.04 -1.93 -24.71
N ASN A 180 3.20 -1.81 -25.33
CA ASN A 180 3.40 -1.03 -26.55
C ASN A 180 2.94 -1.73 -27.84
N GLN A 181 2.61 -3.03 -27.79
CA GLN A 181 2.21 -3.82 -28.97
C GLN A 181 0.72 -3.77 -29.25
N TYR A 182 -0.10 -3.53 -28.23
CA TYR A 182 -1.56 -3.57 -28.33
C TYR A 182 -2.16 -2.28 -27.77
N PRO A 183 -3.32 -1.83 -28.29
CA PRO A 183 -3.90 -0.55 -27.88
C PRO A 183 -4.74 -0.63 -26.60
N PHE A 184 -5.05 -1.83 -26.10
CA PHE A 184 -5.83 -2.10 -24.87
C PHE A 184 -7.06 -1.20 -24.70
N GLU A 185 -7.90 -1.11 -25.73
CA GLU A 185 -9.03 -0.18 -25.84
C GLU A 185 -10.30 -0.67 -25.11
N THR A 186 -10.29 -1.90 -24.59
CA THR A 186 -11.44 -2.48 -23.89
C THR A 186 -11.08 -2.97 -22.50
N ALA A 187 -12.06 -2.94 -21.59
CA ALA A 187 -11.90 -3.48 -20.24
C ALA A 187 -11.57 -4.98 -20.24
N GLU A 188 -12.06 -5.76 -21.21
CA GLU A 188 -11.72 -7.17 -21.34
C GLU A 188 -10.24 -7.38 -21.70
N GLN A 189 -9.70 -6.58 -22.64
CA GLN A 189 -8.27 -6.60 -22.97
C GLN A 189 -7.40 -6.20 -21.77
N LEU A 190 -7.83 -5.17 -21.03
CA LEU A 190 -7.15 -4.72 -19.82
C LEU A 190 -7.25 -5.72 -18.68
N LEU A 191 -8.41 -6.36 -18.48
CA LEU A 191 -8.59 -7.43 -17.50
C LEU A 191 -7.64 -8.58 -17.80
N SER A 192 -7.55 -8.98 -19.07
CA SER A 192 -6.62 -10.01 -19.51
C SER A 192 -5.18 -9.60 -19.19
N PHE A 193 -4.76 -8.39 -19.55
CA PHE A 193 -3.41 -7.89 -19.23
C PHE A 193 -3.11 -7.77 -17.72
N VAL A 194 -4.10 -7.41 -16.91
CA VAL A 194 -3.91 -7.17 -15.48
C VAL A 194 -3.94 -8.49 -14.70
N SER A 195 -4.82 -9.42 -15.05
CA SER A 195 -5.17 -10.58 -14.20
C SER A 195 -5.05 -11.94 -14.88
N GLU A 196 -4.86 -12.01 -16.20
CA GLU A 196 -4.76 -13.26 -16.98
C GLU A 196 -3.44 -13.34 -17.76
N ASP A 197 -3.06 -14.53 -18.26
CA ASP A 197 -1.82 -14.78 -19.01
C ASP A 197 -0.59 -14.05 -18.43
N VAL A 198 0.40 -13.62 -19.24
CA VAL A 198 1.56 -12.92 -18.70
C VAL A 198 1.17 -11.51 -18.25
N CYS A 199 0.74 -11.43 -17.00
CA CYS A 199 0.02 -10.30 -16.46
C CYS A 199 0.87 -9.37 -15.61
N LEU A 200 0.38 -8.14 -15.49
CA LEU A 200 0.83 -7.14 -14.52
C LEU A 200 0.88 -7.67 -13.08
N ARG A 201 0.01 -8.65 -12.75
CA ARG A 201 0.05 -9.37 -11.47
C ARG A 201 1.41 -10.02 -11.19
N ASN A 202 2.05 -10.65 -12.18
CA ASN A 202 3.35 -11.30 -11.97
C ASN A 202 4.43 -10.27 -11.60
N LEU A 203 4.39 -9.08 -12.19
CA LEU A 203 5.27 -7.97 -11.82
C LEU A 203 4.99 -7.48 -10.39
N ALA A 204 3.71 -7.36 -10.02
CA ALA A 204 3.31 -6.98 -8.68
C ALA A 204 3.70 -8.01 -7.61
N ASP A 205 3.60 -9.31 -7.93
CA ASP A 205 4.00 -10.42 -7.06
C ASP A 205 5.52 -10.49 -6.92
N ALA A 206 6.27 -10.37 -8.03
CA ALA A 206 7.73 -10.29 -8.01
C ALA A 206 8.23 -9.08 -7.20
N SER A 207 7.55 -7.94 -7.32
CA SER A 207 7.85 -6.74 -6.53
C SER A 207 7.60 -6.96 -5.03
N ARG A 208 6.49 -7.59 -4.66
CA ARG A 208 6.18 -7.96 -3.26
C ARG A 208 7.23 -8.92 -2.69
N ASP A 209 7.62 -9.92 -3.44
CA ASP A 209 8.56 -10.93 -2.96
C ASP A 209 9.97 -10.33 -2.83
N LEU A 210 10.38 -9.43 -3.73
CA LEU A 210 11.63 -8.68 -3.60
C LEU A 210 11.65 -7.75 -2.37
N VAL A 211 10.52 -7.17 -1.95
CA VAL A 211 10.42 -6.44 -0.66
C VAL A 211 10.80 -7.36 0.50
N LYS A 212 10.25 -8.58 0.53
CA LYS A 212 10.54 -9.56 1.60
C LYS A 212 12.01 -9.97 1.60
N ASP A 213 12.59 -10.18 0.43
CA ASP A 213 13.99 -10.58 0.29
C ASP A 213 14.94 -9.46 0.77
N ILE A 214 14.65 -8.19 0.42
CA ILE A 214 15.43 -7.03 0.88
C ILE A 214 15.32 -6.89 2.41
N ASP A 215 14.12 -7.03 2.96
CA ASP A 215 13.90 -6.98 4.41
C ASP A 215 14.65 -8.10 5.14
N LEU A 216 14.59 -9.32 4.62
CA LEU A 216 15.31 -10.47 5.16
C LEU A 216 16.83 -10.25 5.10
N ALA A 217 17.36 -9.80 3.96
CA ALA A 217 18.77 -9.50 3.80
C ALA A 217 19.25 -8.44 4.80
N TYR A 218 18.48 -7.37 5.03
CA TYR A 218 18.83 -6.36 6.02
C TYR A 218 18.77 -6.86 7.47
N LYS A 219 17.75 -7.67 7.81
CA LYS A 219 17.63 -8.32 9.12
C LYS A 219 18.83 -9.23 9.39
N LEU A 220 19.24 -10.03 8.40
CA LEU A 220 20.40 -10.91 8.48
C LEU A 220 21.71 -10.12 8.51
N ALA A 221 21.83 -9.02 7.77
CA ALA A 221 22.98 -8.12 7.86
C ALA A 221 23.16 -7.59 9.29
N THR A 222 22.08 -7.13 9.92
CA THR A 222 22.11 -6.69 11.33
C THR A 222 22.53 -7.81 12.26
N ARG A 223 22.00 -9.03 12.06
CA ARG A 223 22.41 -10.21 12.83
C ARG A 223 23.89 -10.54 12.68
N VAL A 224 24.46 -10.42 11.47
CA VAL A 224 25.91 -10.59 11.25
C VAL A 224 26.69 -9.61 12.11
N LEU A 225 26.28 -8.34 12.15
CA LEU A 225 26.96 -7.34 12.97
C LEU A 225 26.92 -7.70 14.46
N ASP A 226 25.75 -8.07 14.97
CA ASP A 226 25.55 -8.41 16.38
C ASP A 226 26.36 -9.65 16.79
N GLU A 227 26.37 -10.70 15.94
CA GLU A 227 27.12 -11.94 16.19
C GLU A 227 28.63 -11.72 16.07
N CYS A 228 29.09 -10.89 15.14
CA CYS A 228 30.50 -10.49 15.05
C CYS A 228 30.94 -9.74 16.30
N GLU A 229 30.15 -8.77 16.77
CA GLU A 229 30.43 -8.05 18.01
C GLU A 229 30.46 -8.98 19.22
N ALA A 230 29.55 -9.96 19.30
CA ALA A 230 29.53 -10.99 20.35
C ALA A 230 30.76 -11.92 20.28
N ALA A 231 31.32 -12.14 19.08
CA ALA A 231 32.55 -12.88 18.85
C ALA A 231 33.83 -12.05 19.09
N GLY A 232 33.71 -10.84 19.66
CA GLY A 232 34.86 -9.99 20.02
C GLY A 232 35.36 -9.11 18.88
N ALA A 233 34.54 -8.84 17.86
CA ALA A 233 34.97 -8.02 16.73
C ALA A 233 35.47 -6.63 17.14
N LYS A 234 34.90 -6.01 18.18
CA LYS A 234 35.32 -4.68 18.66
C LYS A 234 36.77 -4.58 19.10
N ASP A 235 37.38 -5.70 19.48
CA ASP A 235 38.78 -5.77 19.90
C ASP A 235 39.72 -6.14 18.73
N SER A 236 39.18 -6.39 17.54
CA SER A 236 39.92 -6.81 16.35
C SER A 236 40.34 -5.63 15.47
N ALA A 237 41.59 -5.66 14.98
CA ALA A 237 42.06 -4.72 13.96
C ALA A 237 41.37 -4.89 12.60
N LEU A 238 40.64 -6.00 12.39
CA LEU A 238 39.87 -6.28 11.17
C LEU A 238 38.46 -5.68 11.21
N TRP A 239 38.11 -4.94 12.27
CA TRP A 239 36.77 -4.40 12.49
C TRP A 239 36.82 -2.89 12.70
N ASP A 240 36.19 -2.14 11.79
CA ASP A 240 36.01 -0.70 11.96
C ASP A 240 34.58 -0.38 12.42
N GLY A 241 34.37 -0.44 13.74
CA GLY A 241 33.07 -0.15 14.34
C GLY A 241 32.58 1.29 14.09
N ALA A 242 33.48 2.25 13.87
CA ALA A 242 33.10 3.63 13.60
C ALA A 242 32.48 3.79 12.20
N VAL A 243 32.97 3.02 11.23
CA VAL A 243 32.43 2.96 9.86
C VAL A 243 31.17 2.08 9.80
N ILE A 244 31.17 0.93 10.47
CA ILE A 244 30.11 -0.08 10.38
C ILE A 244 28.84 0.36 11.14
N SER A 245 28.96 0.63 12.44
CA SER A 245 27.83 0.84 13.37
C SER A 245 27.90 2.15 14.14
N GLY A 246 28.77 3.08 13.73
CA GLY A 246 28.92 4.38 14.36
C GLY A 246 27.65 5.23 14.35
N SER A 247 27.59 6.22 15.25
CA SER A 247 26.43 7.12 15.41
C SER A 247 26.26 8.14 14.27
N ARG A 248 27.21 8.20 13.33
CA ARG A 248 27.18 9.12 12.19
C ARG A 248 26.09 8.71 11.20
N ARG A 249 25.54 9.69 10.47
CA ARG A 249 24.56 9.39 9.42
C ARG A 249 25.14 8.51 8.31
N THR A 250 26.45 8.57 8.12
CA THR A 250 27.18 7.87 7.07
C THR A 250 27.68 6.48 7.50
N SER A 251 27.25 5.93 8.65
CA SER A 251 27.63 4.55 8.98
C SER A 251 26.96 3.58 8.03
N LEU A 252 27.66 2.51 7.68
CA LEU A 252 27.18 1.54 6.68
C LEU A 252 25.84 0.92 7.08
N LYS A 253 25.63 0.64 8.38
CA LYS A 253 24.34 0.14 8.89
C LYS A 253 23.20 1.11 8.62
N LYS A 254 23.43 2.43 8.76
CA LYS A 254 22.40 3.44 8.54
C LYS A 254 22.16 3.69 7.06
N VAL A 255 23.22 3.74 6.25
CA VAL A 255 23.12 3.85 4.80
C VAL A 255 22.33 2.68 4.22
N ALA A 256 22.59 1.45 4.68
CA ALA A 256 21.83 0.27 4.26
C ALA A 256 20.35 0.34 4.66
N ASP A 257 20.01 0.86 5.85
CA ASP A 257 18.60 1.04 6.25
C ASP A 257 17.89 2.12 5.43
N GLU A 258 18.55 3.26 5.20
CA GLU A 258 18.01 4.34 4.37
C GLU A 258 17.79 3.86 2.92
N ALA A 259 18.76 3.14 2.34
CA ALA A 259 18.64 2.54 1.00
C ALA A 259 17.54 1.48 0.93
N ARG A 260 17.43 0.61 1.94
CA ARG A 260 16.34 -0.36 2.09
C ARG A 260 14.97 0.32 2.09
N GLN A 261 14.80 1.39 2.86
CA GLN A 261 13.51 2.10 2.95
C GLN A 261 13.11 2.70 1.60
N VAL A 262 14.07 3.29 0.89
CA VAL A 262 13.86 3.84 -0.47
C VAL A 262 13.49 2.73 -1.46
N ALA A 263 14.21 1.61 -1.45
CA ALA A 263 13.93 0.44 -2.28
C ALA A 263 12.51 -0.11 -2.05
N ILE A 264 12.14 -0.30 -0.78
CA ILE A 264 10.84 -0.85 -0.40
C ILE A 264 9.70 0.08 -0.79
N GLU A 265 9.84 1.39 -0.55
CA GLU A 265 8.80 2.34 -0.92
C GLU A 265 8.60 2.36 -2.44
N GLN A 266 9.67 2.33 -3.22
CA GLN A 266 9.58 2.24 -4.68
C GLN A 266 8.88 0.96 -5.15
N LEU A 267 9.20 -0.20 -4.55
CA LEU A 267 8.54 -1.48 -4.85
C LEU A 267 7.05 -1.46 -4.45
N LYS A 268 6.69 -0.85 -3.31
CA LYS A 268 5.29 -0.67 -2.89
C LYS A 268 4.47 0.09 -3.96
N GLN A 269 5.07 1.06 -4.66
CA GLN A 269 4.40 1.81 -5.74
C GLN A 269 4.09 0.95 -6.98
N VAL A 270 4.97 0.01 -7.36
CA VAL A 270 4.71 -0.95 -8.46
C VAL A 270 3.39 -1.68 -8.21
N ARG A 271 3.27 -2.22 -7.01
CA ARG A 271 2.13 -3.01 -6.60
C ARG A 271 0.86 -2.18 -6.43
N TYR A 272 1.00 -0.93 -6.00
CA TYR A 272 -0.14 -0.05 -5.77
C TYR A 272 -0.93 0.20 -7.05
N GLY A 273 -0.28 0.49 -8.18
CA GLY A 273 -0.95 0.66 -9.47
C GLY A 273 -1.74 -0.57 -9.91
N TYR A 274 -1.11 -1.76 -9.80
CA TYR A 274 -1.79 -3.04 -10.04
C TYR A 274 -3.04 -3.22 -9.14
N LYS A 275 -2.94 -2.93 -7.84
CA LYS A 275 -4.09 -3.04 -6.91
C LYS A 275 -5.27 -2.19 -7.35
N GLN A 276 -5.03 -0.98 -7.86
CA GLN A 276 -6.11 -0.10 -8.33
C GLN A 276 -6.76 -0.61 -9.62
N ALA A 277 -5.95 -0.99 -10.61
CA ALA A 277 -6.44 -1.60 -11.85
C ALA A 277 -7.25 -2.87 -11.57
N HIS A 278 -6.71 -3.77 -10.74
CA HIS A 278 -7.39 -5.00 -10.33
C HIS A 278 -8.67 -4.69 -9.54
N TRP A 279 -8.67 -3.71 -8.63
CA TRP A 279 -9.86 -3.34 -7.85
C TRP A 279 -11.03 -2.97 -8.75
N LEU A 280 -10.78 -2.19 -9.81
CA LEU A 280 -11.77 -1.80 -10.82
C LEU A 280 -12.20 -2.99 -11.69
N LEU A 281 -11.24 -3.67 -12.32
CA LEU A 281 -11.53 -4.71 -13.31
C LEU A 281 -12.15 -5.97 -12.70
N SER A 282 -11.78 -6.35 -11.46
CA SER A 282 -12.42 -7.47 -10.75
C SER A 282 -13.90 -7.20 -10.44
N ARG A 283 -14.29 -5.93 -10.33
CA ARG A 283 -15.67 -5.50 -10.03
C ARG A 283 -16.46 -5.19 -11.29
N PHE A 284 -15.80 -4.69 -12.33
CA PHE A 284 -16.39 -4.27 -13.60
C PHE A 284 -15.61 -4.84 -14.80
N PRO A 285 -15.58 -6.17 -14.98
CA PRO A 285 -14.72 -6.85 -15.95
C PRO A 285 -15.02 -6.46 -17.40
N GLU A 286 -16.27 -6.15 -17.71
CA GLU A 286 -16.72 -5.74 -19.05
C GLU A 286 -16.63 -4.22 -19.26
N GLY A 287 -16.11 -3.47 -18.27
CA GLY A 287 -16.08 -2.01 -18.30
C GLY A 287 -17.47 -1.39 -18.39
N LYS A 288 -18.47 -2.07 -17.80
CA LYS A 288 -19.88 -1.67 -17.78
C LYS A 288 -20.38 -1.68 -16.34
N TYR A 289 -21.36 -0.83 -16.08
CA TYR A 289 -22.04 -0.84 -14.79
C TYR A 289 -22.68 -2.20 -14.51
N ARG A 290 -22.43 -2.70 -13.29
CA ARG A 290 -23.15 -3.80 -12.67
C ARG A 290 -23.26 -3.52 -11.18
N ASP A 291 -24.27 -4.09 -10.54
CA ASP A 291 -24.35 -4.08 -9.09
C ASP A 291 -23.15 -4.89 -8.52
N VAL A 292 -22.55 -4.38 -7.44
CA VAL A 292 -21.43 -5.01 -6.73
C VAL A 292 -21.78 -5.06 -5.26
N GLU A 293 -21.88 -6.28 -4.71
CA GLU A 293 -22.26 -6.49 -3.32
C GLU A 293 -21.33 -5.77 -2.35
N GLY A 294 -21.92 -5.06 -1.39
CA GLY A 294 -21.23 -4.24 -0.40
C GLY A 294 -20.62 -2.94 -0.94
N LEU A 295 -20.73 -2.65 -2.24
CA LEU A 295 -20.18 -1.44 -2.85
C LEU A 295 -21.24 -0.60 -3.55
N VAL A 296 -21.95 -1.12 -4.56
CA VAL A 296 -22.86 -0.29 -5.37
C VAL A 296 -24.10 -1.05 -5.80
N LYS A 297 -25.24 -0.37 -5.80
CA LYS A 297 -26.51 -0.87 -6.32
C LYS A 297 -27.34 0.22 -6.99
N LEU A 298 -27.97 -0.11 -8.11
CA LEU A 298 -28.92 0.78 -8.77
C LEU A 298 -30.34 0.46 -8.28
N VAL A 299 -30.94 1.39 -7.55
CA VAL A 299 -32.20 1.16 -6.83
C VAL A 299 -33.33 1.94 -7.48
N ASP A 300 -34.41 1.26 -7.83
CA ASP A 300 -35.61 1.92 -8.38
C ASP A 300 -36.48 2.57 -7.29
N VAL A 301 -37.35 3.50 -7.70
CA VAL A 301 -38.27 4.21 -6.80
C VAL A 301 -39.20 3.26 -6.04
N ALA A 302 -39.57 2.10 -6.61
CA ALA A 302 -40.44 1.14 -5.92
C ALA A 302 -39.70 0.48 -4.73
N ALA A 303 -38.44 0.10 -4.91
CA ALA A 303 -37.58 -0.40 -3.85
C ALA A 303 -37.28 0.67 -2.79
N LEU A 304 -37.15 1.94 -3.18
CA LEU A 304 -37.05 3.06 -2.22
C LEU A 304 -38.34 3.20 -1.40
N ALA A 305 -39.51 3.12 -2.03
CA ALA A 305 -40.80 3.21 -1.35
C ALA A 305 -41.00 2.05 -0.36
N ALA A 306 -40.63 0.82 -0.76
CA ALA A 306 -40.67 -0.36 0.10
C ALA A 306 -39.71 -0.27 1.31
N ALA A 307 -38.67 0.55 1.21
CA ALA A 307 -37.66 0.76 2.25
C ALA A 307 -37.86 2.09 3.01
N ASP A 308 -39.12 2.53 3.17
CA ASP A 308 -39.51 3.77 3.88
C ASP A 308 -38.81 5.04 3.35
N TRP A 309 -38.58 5.07 2.04
CA TRP A 309 -37.87 6.14 1.34
C TRP A 309 -36.47 6.41 1.92
N SER A 310 -35.80 5.35 2.39
CA SER A 310 -34.42 5.44 2.83
C SER A 310 -33.52 5.81 1.66
N LEU A 311 -32.51 6.63 1.93
CA LEU A 311 -31.48 6.99 0.96
C LEU A 311 -30.11 6.59 1.48
N THR A 312 -30.04 5.55 2.31
CA THR A 312 -28.81 5.02 2.90
C THR A 312 -28.32 3.82 2.08
N PRO A 313 -27.26 3.97 1.25
CA PRO A 313 -26.67 2.90 0.46
C PRO A 313 -26.50 1.57 1.18
N GLY A 314 -26.03 1.59 2.44
CA GLY A 314 -25.83 0.37 3.24
C GLY A 314 -27.08 -0.51 3.42
N ARG A 315 -28.30 0.00 3.18
CA ARG A 315 -29.53 -0.81 3.19
C ARG A 315 -29.75 -1.62 1.91
N TYR A 316 -29.07 -1.26 0.83
CA TYR A 316 -29.34 -1.79 -0.52
C TYR A 316 -28.21 -2.65 -1.06
N VAL A 317 -26.96 -2.29 -0.75
CA VAL A 317 -25.77 -2.92 -1.37
C VAL A 317 -25.44 -4.31 -0.82
N GLY A 318 -25.99 -4.72 0.33
CA GLY A 318 -25.63 -5.99 0.98
C GLY A 318 -24.33 -5.89 1.77
N VAL A 319 -23.68 -7.02 2.02
CA VAL A 319 -22.42 -7.10 2.78
C VAL A 319 -21.36 -7.72 1.89
N ALA A 320 -20.28 -6.99 1.61
CA ALA A 320 -19.17 -7.56 0.85
C ALA A 320 -18.59 -8.77 1.59
N ALA A 321 -18.13 -9.78 0.85
CA ALA A 321 -17.30 -10.84 1.42
C ALA A 321 -16.08 -10.20 2.11
N LYS A 322 -15.66 -10.78 3.25
CA LYS A 322 -14.41 -10.36 3.89
C LYS A 322 -13.25 -10.72 2.95
N GLU A 323 -12.70 -9.72 2.27
CA GLU A 323 -11.39 -9.84 1.63
C GLU A 323 -10.33 -9.86 2.75
N VAL A 324 -9.50 -10.90 2.76
CA VAL A 324 -8.27 -10.91 3.57
C VAL A 324 -7.26 -10.06 2.83
N ASP A 325 -6.79 -8.98 3.45
CA ASP A 325 -5.64 -8.27 2.94
C ASP A 325 -4.42 -9.14 3.20
N GLU A 326 -4.05 -9.98 2.22
CA GLU A 326 -2.92 -10.92 2.29
C GLU A 326 -1.57 -10.20 2.54
N ASP A 327 -1.55 -8.87 2.40
CA ASP A 327 -0.38 -8.03 2.62
C ASP A 327 -0.57 -7.03 3.74
N PHE A 328 -1.52 -7.29 4.64
CA PHE A 328 -1.52 -6.64 5.93
C PHE A 328 -0.18 -6.94 6.61
N ASP A 329 0.70 -5.94 6.61
CA ASP A 329 1.98 -6.04 7.31
C ASP A 329 1.69 -5.96 8.81
N PHE A 330 1.54 -7.13 9.41
CA PHE A 330 1.33 -7.27 10.84
C PHE A 330 2.50 -6.68 11.63
N GLU A 331 3.73 -6.76 11.13
CA GLU A 331 4.92 -6.29 11.84
C GLU A 331 4.97 -4.75 11.83
N GLU A 332 4.79 -4.13 10.66
CA GLU A 332 4.66 -2.67 10.52
C GLU A 332 3.47 -2.17 11.36
N THR A 333 2.32 -2.83 11.26
CA THR A 333 1.13 -2.44 12.02
C THR A 333 1.32 -2.60 13.53
N LEU A 334 1.95 -3.69 13.99
CA LEU A 334 2.24 -3.89 15.42
C LEU A 334 3.27 -2.90 15.92
N ARG A 335 4.27 -2.55 15.10
CA ARG A 335 5.27 -1.53 15.43
C ARG A 335 4.61 -0.16 15.56
N ASP A 336 3.74 0.19 14.62
CA ASP A 336 2.93 1.41 14.68
C ASP A 336 2.04 1.43 15.91
N ILE A 337 1.35 0.31 16.21
CA ILE A 337 0.54 0.15 17.43
C ILE A 337 1.41 0.33 18.68
N HIS A 338 2.64 -0.18 18.70
CA HIS A 338 3.54 -0.08 19.85
C HIS A 338 4.02 1.37 20.06
N ILE A 339 4.48 2.03 18.99
CA ILE A 339 4.86 3.46 19.01
C ILE A 339 3.65 4.30 19.45
N GLU A 340 2.46 3.97 18.95
CA GLU A 340 1.21 4.65 19.31
C GLU A 340 0.86 4.44 20.80
N LEU A 341 1.00 3.21 21.30
CA LEU A 341 0.71 2.88 22.70
C LEU A 341 1.64 3.63 23.64
N ASP A 342 2.92 3.77 23.28
CA ASP A 342 3.89 4.54 24.07
C ASP A 342 3.54 6.03 24.08
N GLY A 343 3.22 6.61 22.91
CA GLY A 343 2.77 8.00 22.82
C GLY A 343 1.48 8.28 23.62
N LEU A 344 0.51 7.35 23.60
CA LEU A 344 -0.70 7.42 24.42
C LEU A 344 -0.39 7.41 25.92
N ASN A 345 0.54 6.56 26.35
CA ASN A 345 0.92 6.48 27.76
C ASN A 345 1.55 7.79 28.23
N GLN A 346 2.41 8.41 27.42
CA GLN A 346 2.99 9.72 27.73
C GLN A 346 1.92 10.82 27.84
N GLU A 347 0.96 10.83 26.92
CA GLU A 347 -0.16 11.78 26.94
C GLU A 347 -1.06 11.57 28.18
N ALA A 348 -1.34 10.31 28.54
CA ALA A 348 -2.10 9.95 29.73
C ALA A 348 -1.40 10.37 31.03
N VAL A 349 -0.08 10.18 31.13
CA VAL A 349 0.72 10.66 32.27
C VAL A 349 0.64 12.17 32.40
N THR A 350 0.74 12.90 31.28
CA THR A 350 0.64 14.36 31.25
C THR A 350 -0.73 14.84 31.73
N LEU A 351 -1.81 14.24 31.23
CA LEU A 351 -3.18 14.54 31.65
C LEU A 351 -3.42 14.22 33.12
N ALA A 352 -2.92 13.09 33.62
CA ALA A 352 -3.03 12.72 35.03
C ALA A 352 -2.32 13.76 35.94
N ALA A 353 -1.14 14.22 35.55
CA ALA A 353 -0.42 15.28 36.27
C ALA A 353 -1.22 16.60 36.29
N GLN A 354 -1.81 16.98 35.15
CA GLN A 354 -2.63 18.18 35.04
C GLN A 354 -3.89 18.11 35.90
N ILE A 355 -4.56 16.95 35.92
CA ILE A 355 -5.71 16.68 36.80
C ILE A 355 -5.31 16.83 38.27
N ALA A 356 -4.20 16.23 38.68
CA ALA A 356 -3.70 16.34 40.06
C ALA A 356 -3.39 17.79 40.45
N GLN A 357 -2.82 18.58 39.53
CA GLN A 357 -2.56 20.00 39.77
C GLN A 357 -3.86 20.80 39.91
N ASN A 358 -4.88 20.50 39.10
CA ASN A 358 -6.19 21.15 39.18
C ASN A 358 -6.90 20.83 40.51
N PHE A 359 -6.83 19.58 40.99
CA PHE A 359 -7.38 19.21 42.30
C PHE A 359 -6.71 19.99 43.45
N LYS A 360 -5.38 20.12 43.44
CA LYS A 360 -4.65 20.97 44.41
C LYS A 360 -5.12 22.43 44.36
N GLY A 361 -5.38 22.96 43.16
CA GLY A 361 -5.92 24.31 42.98
C GLY A 361 -7.35 24.50 43.49
N LEU A 362 -8.13 23.42 43.57
CA LEU A 362 -9.49 23.40 44.13
C LEU A 362 -9.52 23.10 45.65
N GLY A 363 -8.36 22.88 46.28
CA GLY A 363 -8.25 22.59 47.72
C GLY A 363 -8.65 21.15 48.10
N LEU A 364 -8.59 20.22 47.16
CA LEU A 364 -8.85 18.77 47.35
C LEU A 364 -7.57 17.94 47.31
#